data_AF-A0AAE3E6D9-F1
#
_entry.id   AF-A0AAE3E6D9-F1
#
_cell.length_a   1.000
_cell.length_b   1.000
_cell.length_c   1.000
_cell.angle_alpha   90.00
_cell.angle_beta   90.00
_cell.angle_gamma   90.00
#
_symmetry.space_group_name_H-M   'P 1'
#
loop_
_entity.id
_entity.type
_entity.pdbx_description
1 polymer ?
#
loop_
_entity_poly.entity_id
_entity_poly.type
_entity_poly.pdbx_seq_one_letter_code
_entity_poly.pdbx_strand_id
1 'polypeptide(L)'
;MNIISNAVKFTPVGGTIHILVKEKASQKAGYAVYSFCIKDNGIGMSKEFQEHVFDSFARERTVTESGITGTGLGMAITKNIVDLMGGTIHLTSKQGEGSEFIVTLECELANKTVQDKQSSCPKAEKKHLDYSGKKVLLVEDNELNREIATEILKSLGMKVDCAADGMEAVEIMSSEAGNQYDLIFMDIQMPKMDGYTATREIRTLNDSKKANIPIIAMTANAFDEDRKKAIKAGMNGHIAKPIDVNVILQNLDRIFGQNGDEDTMAKE
;
A
#
# COMPACT_ATOMS: atom_id res chain seq x y z
N MET A 1 -0.55 14.55 -0.87
CA MET A 1 0.87 14.87 -1.21
C MET A 1 1.18 14.74 -2.69
N ASN A 2 0.74 13.68 -3.38
CA ASN A 2 1.16 13.43 -4.76
C ASN A 2 0.75 14.54 -5.76
N ILE A 3 -0.49 15.05 -5.67
CA ILE A 3 -0.98 16.16 -6.50
C ILE A 3 -0.13 17.42 -6.32
N ILE A 4 0.23 17.76 -5.08
CA ILE A 4 1.06 18.93 -4.77
C ILE A 4 2.48 18.74 -5.33
N SER A 5 3.06 17.54 -5.20
CA SER A 5 4.37 17.27 -5.79
C SER A 5 4.36 17.40 -7.31
N ASN A 6 3.28 16.98 -7.98
CA ASN A 6 3.12 17.17 -9.41
C ASN A 6 2.99 18.65 -9.77
N ALA A 7 2.19 19.42 -9.03
CA ALA A 7 2.09 20.87 -9.23
C ALA A 7 3.48 21.54 -9.16
N VAL A 8 4.33 21.16 -8.19
CA VAL A 8 5.71 21.66 -8.09
C VAL A 8 6.58 21.23 -9.27
N LYS A 9 6.47 19.98 -9.74
CA LYS A 9 7.27 19.46 -10.85
C LYS A 9 6.92 20.10 -12.20
N PHE A 10 5.64 20.38 -12.43
CA PHE A 10 5.11 20.82 -13.72
C PHE A 10 4.91 22.35 -13.82
N THR A 11 5.17 23.06 -12.73
CA THR A 11 5.18 24.53 -12.70
C THR A 11 6.61 25.06 -12.91
N PRO A 12 6.86 25.85 -13.96
CA PRO A 12 8.19 26.45 -14.19
C PRO A 12 8.63 27.39 -13.07
N VAL A 13 9.93 27.70 -13.02
CA VAL A 13 10.51 28.66 -12.08
C VAL A 13 9.79 30.02 -12.21
N GLY A 14 9.29 30.54 -11.08
CA GLY A 14 8.51 31.78 -11.05
C GLY A 14 6.99 31.59 -11.21
N GLY A 15 6.51 30.36 -11.41
CA GLY A 15 5.09 30.03 -11.35
C GLY A 15 4.54 29.96 -9.92
N THR A 16 3.23 29.80 -9.81
CA THR A 16 2.45 29.90 -8.57
C THR A 16 1.58 28.67 -8.38
N ILE A 17 1.58 28.15 -7.16
CA ILE A 17 0.73 27.03 -6.75
C ILE A 17 -0.14 27.50 -5.58
N HIS A 18 -1.45 27.35 -5.73
CA HIS A 18 -2.45 27.70 -4.75
C HIS A 18 -3.05 26.43 -4.16
N ILE A 19 -3.01 26.33 -2.83
CA ILE A 19 -3.64 25.24 -2.09
C ILE A 19 -4.72 25.85 -1.20
N LEU A 20 -5.94 25.35 -1.34
CA LEU A 20 -7.10 25.82 -0.60
C LEU A 20 -7.83 24.63 0.00
N VAL A 21 -8.10 24.68 1.30
CA VAL A 21 -8.92 23.70 1.99
C VAL A 21 -10.21 24.38 2.43
N LYS A 22 -11.35 23.78 2.09
CA LYS A 22 -12.67 24.26 2.48
C LYS A 22 -13.43 23.14 3.18
N GLU A 23 -13.96 23.44 4.35
CA GLU A 23 -14.96 22.62 4.99
C GLU A 23 -16.35 22.98 4.43
N LYS A 24 -17.15 21.96 4.13
CA LYS A 24 -18.55 22.03 3.72
C LYS A 24 -19.37 21.20 4.69
N ALA A 25 -20.60 21.62 4.94
CA ALA A 25 -21.54 20.84 5.72
C ALA A 25 -21.79 19.48 5.02
N SER A 26 -21.67 18.38 5.78
CA SER A 26 -22.15 17.06 5.33
C SER A 26 -23.65 16.95 5.57
N GLN A 27 -24.32 16.11 4.79
CA GLN A 27 -25.69 15.69 5.05
C GLN A 27 -25.79 14.59 6.12
N LYS A 28 -24.66 13.97 6.50
CA LYS A 28 -24.59 12.95 7.53
C LYS A 28 -24.22 13.58 8.88
N ALA A 29 -25.00 13.28 9.91
CA ALA A 29 -24.71 13.73 11.26
C ALA A 29 -23.37 13.18 11.75
N GLY A 30 -22.52 14.06 12.31
CA GLY A 30 -21.17 13.68 12.76
C GLY A 30 -20.13 13.57 11.66
N TYR A 31 -20.43 14.00 10.42
CA TYR A 31 -19.46 14.07 9.32
C TYR A 31 -19.30 15.51 8.84
N ALA A 32 -18.14 15.80 8.24
CA ALA A 32 -17.88 17.02 7.49
C ALA A 32 -17.26 16.67 6.14
N VAL A 33 -17.58 17.47 5.14
CA VAL A 33 -17.03 17.30 3.80
C VAL A 33 -15.87 18.28 3.63
N TYR A 34 -14.67 17.79 3.41
CA TYR A 34 -13.50 18.61 3.13
C TYR A 34 -13.20 18.61 1.64
N SER A 35 -13.01 19.80 1.08
CA SER A 35 -12.64 20.02 -0.31
C SER A 35 -11.25 20.65 -0.37
N PHE A 36 -10.30 19.91 -0.93
CA PHE A 36 -8.93 20.31 -1.17
C PHE A 36 -8.81 20.71 -2.64
N CYS A 37 -8.56 21.98 -2.89
CA CYS A 37 -8.28 22.50 -4.22
C CYS A 37 -6.78 22.81 -4.33
N ILE A 38 -6.13 22.22 -5.33
CA ILE A 38 -4.74 22.46 -5.66
C ILE A 38 -4.72 22.98 -7.10
N LYS A 39 -4.34 24.25 -7.27
CA LYS A 39 -4.29 24.91 -8.57
C LYS A 39 -2.88 25.40 -8.85
N ASP A 40 -2.37 25.12 -10.04
CA ASP A 40 -1.12 25.65 -10.55
C ASP A 40 -1.32 26.38 -11.87
N ASN A 41 -0.33 27.19 -12.25
CA ASN A 41 -0.24 27.84 -13.56
C ASN A 41 0.90 27.25 -14.40
N GLY A 42 1.16 25.95 -14.24
CA GLY A 42 2.22 25.25 -14.94
C GLY A 42 1.91 24.96 -16.40
N ILE A 43 2.58 23.96 -16.95
CA ILE A 43 2.46 23.60 -18.37
C ILE A 43 1.05 23.13 -18.77
N GLY A 44 0.21 22.73 -17.81
CA GLY A 44 -1.12 22.18 -18.04
C GLY A 44 -1.10 20.88 -18.85
N MET A 45 -2.30 20.40 -19.23
CA MET A 45 -2.49 19.12 -19.92
C MET A 45 -3.41 19.24 -21.15
N SER A 46 -3.17 18.43 -22.17
CA SER A 46 -4.04 18.25 -23.34
C SER A 46 -5.38 17.62 -22.93
N LYS A 47 -6.43 17.79 -23.76
CA LYS A 47 -7.75 17.19 -23.47
C LYS A 47 -7.69 15.66 -23.52
N GLU A 48 -6.96 15.12 -24.48
CA GLU A 48 -6.77 13.68 -24.62
C GLU A 48 -6.05 13.11 -23.40
N PHE A 49 -5.04 13.81 -22.87
CA PHE A 49 -4.33 13.33 -21.69
C PHE A 49 -5.17 13.44 -20.41
N GLN A 50 -6.03 14.45 -20.28
CA GLN A 50 -6.92 14.60 -19.12
C GLN A 50 -7.85 13.39 -18.92
N GLU A 51 -8.32 12.78 -20.01
CA GLU A 51 -9.17 11.58 -19.95
C GLU A 51 -8.42 10.36 -19.41
N HIS A 52 -7.11 10.31 -19.62
CA HIS A 52 -6.24 9.19 -19.27
C HIS A 52 -5.31 9.49 -18.09
N VAL A 53 -5.41 10.67 -17.47
CA VAL A 53 -4.47 11.11 -16.41
C VAL A 53 -4.44 10.17 -15.20
N PHE A 54 -5.54 9.47 -14.95
CA PHE A 54 -5.69 8.52 -13.85
C PHE A 54 -5.41 7.07 -14.28
N ASP A 55 -5.12 6.83 -15.55
CA ASP A 55 -4.72 5.52 -16.05
C ASP A 55 -3.28 5.20 -15.61
N SER A 56 -3.02 3.92 -15.39
CA SER A 56 -1.68 3.47 -15.01
C SER A 56 -0.69 3.73 -16.14
N PHE A 57 0.50 4.26 -15.81
CA PHE A 57 1.57 4.59 -16.76
C PHE A 57 1.26 5.70 -17.75
N ALA A 58 0.14 6.40 -17.59
CA ALA A 58 -0.21 7.53 -18.43
C ALA A 58 0.84 8.64 -18.28
N ARG A 59 1.41 9.06 -19.42
CA ARG A 59 2.34 10.18 -19.50
C ARG A 59 2.00 11.04 -20.70
N GLU A 60 2.03 12.35 -20.50
CA GLU A 60 1.82 13.30 -21.58
C GLU A 60 3.07 13.39 -22.47
N ARG A 61 2.89 13.39 -23.80
CA ARG A 61 4.00 13.39 -24.77
C ARG A 61 4.94 14.59 -24.62
N THR A 62 4.42 15.74 -24.23
CA THR A 62 5.20 16.97 -23.99
C THR A 62 6.15 16.82 -22.79
N VAL A 63 5.80 15.97 -21.81
CA VAL A 63 6.60 15.70 -20.59
C VAL A 63 7.80 14.79 -20.90
N THR A 64 7.66 13.87 -21.87
CA THR A 64 8.78 13.05 -22.35
C THR A 64 9.85 13.86 -23.09
N GLU A 65 9.46 14.99 -23.70
CA GLU A 65 10.39 15.89 -24.42
C GLU A 65 11.07 16.91 -23.50
N SER A 66 10.42 17.28 -22.39
CA SER A 66 10.93 18.27 -21.42
C SER A 66 11.77 17.66 -20.29
N GLY A 67 12.01 16.34 -20.31
CA GLY A 67 12.97 15.65 -19.42
C GLY A 67 12.49 15.42 -17.99
N ILE A 68 11.21 15.68 -17.68
CA ILE A 68 10.65 15.46 -16.34
C ILE A 68 10.44 13.96 -16.11
N THR A 69 11.10 13.42 -15.10
CA THR A 69 11.11 12.00 -14.75
C THR A 69 9.92 11.60 -13.86
N GLY A 70 9.31 10.46 -14.17
CA GLY A 70 8.19 9.91 -13.40
C GLY A 70 7.61 8.64 -14.04
N THR A 71 7.12 7.72 -13.22
CA THR A 71 6.61 6.41 -13.65
C THR A 71 5.19 6.46 -14.23
N GLY A 72 4.49 7.59 -14.14
CA GLY A 72 3.10 7.73 -14.57
C GLY A 72 2.08 7.07 -13.63
N LEU A 73 2.51 6.51 -12.50
CA LEU A 73 1.62 5.79 -11.56
C LEU A 73 0.98 6.68 -10.50
N GLY A 74 1.54 7.87 -10.27
CA GLY A 74 1.16 8.67 -9.10
C GLY A 74 -0.31 9.07 -9.08
N MET A 75 -0.87 9.43 -10.24
CA MET A 75 -2.26 9.89 -10.31
C MET A 75 -3.25 8.74 -10.21
N ALA A 76 -2.94 7.57 -10.79
CA ALA A 76 -3.70 6.33 -10.59
C ALA A 76 -3.79 5.94 -9.10
N ILE A 77 -2.64 5.98 -8.39
CA ILE A 77 -2.61 5.73 -6.93
C ILE A 77 -3.48 6.75 -6.17
N THR A 78 -3.38 8.03 -6.54
CA THR A 78 -4.13 9.11 -5.89
C THR A 78 -5.63 8.92 -6.07
N LYS A 79 -6.08 8.60 -7.28
CA LYS A 79 -7.48 8.33 -7.61
C LYS A 79 -8.01 7.18 -6.77
N ASN A 80 -7.28 6.06 -6.73
CA ASN A 80 -7.67 4.88 -5.97
C ASN A 80 -7.83 5.17 -4.47
N ILE A 81 -6.88 5.88 -3.86
CA ILE A 81 -6.97 6.25 -2.43
C ILE A 81 -8.22 7.11 -2.17
N VAL A 82 -8.49 8.11 -3.03
CA VAL A 82 -9.67 8.98 -2.89
C VAL A 82 -10.96 8.18 -3.03
N ASP A 83 -11.03 7.25 -3.99
CA ASP A 83 -12.21 6.43 -4.22
C ASP A 83 -12.44 5.45 -3.04
N LEU A 84 -11.38 4.87 -2.47
CA LEU A 84 -11.46 4.03 -1.26
C LEU A 84 -11.97 4.80 -0.03
N MET A 85 -11.67 6.09 0.07
CA MET A 85 -12.21 6.96 1.11
C MET A 85 -13.67 7.39 0.85
N GLY A 86 -14.32 6.86 -0.20
CA GLY A 86 -15.65 7.28 -0.63
C GLY A 86 -15.69 8.74 -1.11
N GLY A 87 -14.52 9.28 -1.47
CA GLY A 87 -14.36 10.64 -1.95
C GLY A 87 -14.51 10.76 -3.45
N THR A 88 -14.26 11.96 -3.95
CA THR A 88 -14.19 12.24 -5.38
C THR A 88 -12.97 13.11 -5.69
N ILE A 89 -12.38 12.89 -6.86
CA ILE A 89 -11.32 13.74 -7.40
C ILE A 89 -11.77 14.23 -8.77
N HIS A 90 -11.64 15.54 -8.99
CA HIS A 90 -11.95 16.20 -10.24
C HIS A 90 -10.70 16.93 -10.73
N LEU A 91 -10.47 16.88 -12.04
CA LEU A 91 -9.38 17.60 -12.71
C LEU A 91 -9.99 18.54 -13.73
N THR A 92 -9.50 19.78 -13.75
CA THR A 92 -9.66 20.71 -14.86
C THR A 92 -8.28 21.21 -15.26
N SER A 93 -7.90 21.09 -16.53
CA SER A 93 -6.63 21.62 -17.00
C SER A 93 -6.72 22.13 -18.44
N LYS A 94 -5.82 23.05 -18.79
CA LYS A 94 -5.63 23.50 -20.16
C LYS A 94 -4.15 23.69 -20.44
N GLN A 95 -3.71 23.15 -21.57
CA GLN A 95 -2.32 23.24 -22.01
C GLN A 95 -1.86 24.71 -22.07
N GLY A 96 -0.77 25.01 -21.39
CA GLY A 96 -0.17 26.35 -21.24
C GLY A 96 -0.80 27.25 -20.17
N GLU A 97 -1.89 26.84 -19.52
CA GLU A 97 -2.60 27.64 -18.50
C GLU A 97 -2.57 27.01 -17.09
N GLY A 98 -2.07 25.77 -16.98
CA GLY A 98 -1.94 25.04 -15.71
C GLY A 98 -3.05 24.02 -15.44
N SER A 99 -3.10 23.54 -14.21
CA SER A 99 -4.01 22.48 -13.77
C SER A 99 -4.67 22.81 -12.43
N GLU A 100 -5.92 22.36 -12.26
CA GLU A 100 -6.68 22.44 -11.03
C GLU A 100 -7.21 21.06 -10.66
N PHE A 101 -6.80 20.56 -9.50
CA PHE A 101 -7.29 19.32 -8.91
C PHE A 101 -8.15 19.64 -7.70
N ILE A 102 -9.34 19.06 -7.66
CA ILE A 102 -10.28 19.20 -6.55
C ILE A 102 -10.54 17.81 -5.97
N VAL A 103 -10.07 17.57 -4.76
CA VAL A 103 -10.34 16.35 -4.00
C VAL A 103 -11.38 16.65 -2.94
N THR A 104 -12.46 15.88 -2.91
CA THR A 104 -13.52 16.00 -1.92
C THR A 104 -13.58 14.72 -1.10
N LEU A 105 -13.45 14.84 0.21
CA LEU A 105 -13.50 13.74 1.16
C LEU A 105 -14.61 13.99 2.17
N GLU A 106 -15.39 12.96 2.46
CA GLU A 106 -16.34 12.98 3.57
C GLU A 106 -15.68 12.31 4.77
N CYS A 107 -15.47 13.07 5.85
CA CYS A 107 -14.73 12.62 7.03
C CYS A 107 -15.63 12.68 8.26
N GLU A 108 -15.51 11.69 9.14
CA GLU A 108 -16.20 11.73 10.42
C GLU A 108 -15.53 12.76 11.35
N LEU A 109 -16.33 13.66 11.90
CA LEU A 109 -15.87 14.66 12.86
C LEU A 109 -15.54 13.98 14.19
N ALA A 110 -14.37 14.30 14.73
CA ALA A 110 -14.04 13.93 16.10
C ALA A 110 -14.93 14.76 17.05
N ASN A 111 -15.86 14.11 17.75
CA ASN A 111 -16.69 14.76 18.76
C ASN A 111 -15.80 15.36 19.86
N LYS A 112 -15.79 16.70 19.98
CA LYS A 112 -15.12 17.40 21.07
C LYS A 112 -15.86 17.18 22.39
N THR A 113 -15.39 16.23 23.18
CA THR A 113 -15.36 16.35 24.64
C THR A 113 -13.89 16.37 25.05
N VAL A 114 -13.27 17.53 24.89
CA VAL A 114 -11.93 17.80 25.41
C VAL A 114 -12.12 18.33 26.83
N GLN A 115 -12.02 17.44 27.81
CA GLN A 115 -11.51 17.80 29.13
C GLN A 115 -10.22 17.02 29.32
N ASP A 116 -9.18 17.75 29.69
CA ASP A 116 -7.82 17.29 29.94
C ASP A 116 -7.75 15.98 30.71
N LYS A 117 -7.64 14.88 29.98
CA LYS A 117 -6.85 13.71 30.38
C LYS A 117 -6.12 13.24 29.14
N GLN A 118 -4.80 13.21 29.24
CA GLN A 118 -3.96 12.46 28.33
C GLN A 118 -4.61 11.10 28.05
N SER A 119 -4.71 10.78 26.77
CA SER A 119 -4.90 9.42 26.24
C SER A 119 -6.28 8.80 26.50
N SER A 120 -7.23 9.00 25.57
CA SER A 120 -8.00 7.91 24.92
C SER A 120 -9.21 8.46 24.16
N CYS A 121 -9.20 8.33 22.83
CA CYS A 121 -10.43 8.26 22.04
C CYS A 121 -10.79 6.78 21.84
N PRO A 122 -12.01 6.32 22.15
CA PRO A 122 -12.48 4.98 21.84
C PRO A 122 -13.10 4.95 20.44
N LYS A 123 -12.25 5.01 19.42
CA LYS A 123 -12.36 4.07 18.30
C LYS A 123 -11.13 3.21 18.44
N ALA A 124 -11.25 1.91 18.28
CA ALA A 124 -10.07 1.05 18.29
C ALA A 124 -9.16 1.45 17.11
N GLU A 125 -8.33 2.47 17.31
CA GLU A 125 -6.93 2.41 16.91
C GLU A 125 -6.47 1.08 17.47
N LYS A 126 -6.55 0.02 16.67
CA LYS A 126 -5.66 -1.09 16.91
C LYS A 126 -4.30 -0.43 16.90
N LYS A 127 -3.68 -0.31 18.08
CA LYS A 127 -2.25 -0.09 18.17
C LYS A 127 -1.66 -1.24 17.40
N HIS A 128 -1.44 -1.03 16.11
CA HIS A 128 -0.69 -1.97 15.29
C HIS A 128 0.64 -2.13 16.01
N LEU A 129 1.07 -3.37 16.18
CA LEU A 129 2.36 -3.60 16.81
C LEU A 129 3.43 -2.85 16.00
N ASP A 130 4.45 -2.35 16.68
CA ASP A 130 5.59 -1.79 15.99
C ASP A 130 6.33 -2.92 15.27
N TYR A 131 6.24 -2.93 13.94
CA TYR A 131 6.92 -3.90 13.08
C TYR A 131 8.31 -3.43 12.65
N SER A 132 8.78 -2.29 13.19
CA SER A 132 10.10 -1.74 12.87
C SER A 132 11.20 -2.76 13.15
N GLY A 133 12.05 -2.98 12.16
CA GLY A 133 13.19 -3.89 12.26
C GLY A 133 12.89 -5.37 11.97
N LYS A 134 11.62 -5.76 11.81
CA LYS A 134 11.26 -7.09 11.27
C LYS A 134 11.81 -7.26 9.87
N LYS A 135 12.36 -8.43 9.58
CA LYS A 135 12.93 -8.74 8.27
C LYS A 135 12.02 -9.70 7.51
N VAL A 136 11.61 -9.31 6.32
CA VAL A 136 10.63 -10.03 5.51
C VAL A 136 11.21 -10.40 4.15
N LEU A 137 10.81 -11.57 3.65
CA LEU A 137 11.10 -12.00 2.28
C LEU A 137 9.86 -11.74 1.42
N LEU A 138 10.00 -10.90 0.41
CA LEU A 138 8.97 -10.65 -0.59
C LEU A 138 9.27 -11.47 -1.86
N VAL A 139 8.34 -12.34 -2.24
CA VAL A 139 8.47 -13.19 -3.43
C VAL A 139 7.44 -12.77 -4.45
N GLU A 140 7.91 -12.22 -5.57
CA GLU A 140 7.08 -11.67 -6.64
C GLU A 140 7.87 -11.69 -7.95
N ASP A 141 7.29 -12.26 -9.02
CA ASP A 141 7.96 -12.40 -10.32
C ASP A 141 7.98 -11.11 -11.12
N ASN A 142 6.92 -10.32 -11.02
CA ASN A 142 6.84 -9.04 -11.67
C ASN A 142 7.70 -8.00 -10.94
N GLU A 143 8.77 -7.55 -11.59
CA GLU A 143 9.71 -6.56 -11.05
C GLU A 143 9.02 -5.29 -10.53
N LEU A 144 8.00 -4.81 -11.23
CA LEU A 144 7.27 -3.62 -10.86
C LEU A 144 6.40 -3.84 -9.61
N ASN A 145 5.67 -4.96 -9.55
CA ASN A 145 4.90 -5.30 -8.35
C ASN A 145 5.83 -5.48 -7.14
N ARG A 146 7.00 -6.07 -7.36
CA ARG A 146 8.01 -6.30 -6.34
C ARG A 146 8.54 -4.98 -5.79
N GLU A 147 8.83 -4.01 -6.65
CA GLU A 147 9.25 -2.67 -6.23
C GLU A 147 8.15 -1.95 -5.43
N ILE A 148 6.90 -1.98 -5.91
CA ILE A 148 5.75 -1.38 -5.21
C ILE A 148 5.57 -1.99 -3.82
N ALA A 149 5.50 -3.32 -3.74
CA ALA A 149 5.32 -4.03 -2.49
C ALA A 149 6.48 -3.77 -1.51
N THR A 150 7.72 -3.70 -2.04
CA THR A 150 8.91 -3.38 -1.24
C THR A 150 8.81 -2.00 -0.59
N GLU A 151 8.44 -0.97 -1.35
CA GLU A 151 8.33 0.40 -0.83
C GLU A 151 7.20 0.53 0.20
N ILE A 152 6.07 -0.15 -0.01
CA ILE A 152 5.00 -0.24 0.98
C ILE A 152 5.51 -0.84 2.29
N LEU A 153 6.16 -2.00 2.23
CA LEU A 153 6.66 -2.72 3.42
C LEU A 153 7.77 -1.94 4.14
N LYS A 154 8.68 -1.28 3.42
CA LYS A 154 9.68 -0.39 4.02
C LYS A 154 9.05 0.82 4.71
N SER A 155 7.97 1.38 4.16
CA SER A 155 7.25 2.50 4.80
C SER A 155 6.64 2.11 6.15
N LEU A 156 6.41 0.82 6.39
CA LEU A 156 6.00 0.24 7.68
C LEU A 156 7.17 -0.06 8.62
N GLY A 157 8.40 0.33 8.27
CA GLY A 157 9.61 0.13 9.09
C GLY A 157 10.28 -1.24 8.94
N MET A 158 9.82 -2.08 8.01
CA MET A 158 10.38 -3.42 7.79
C MET A 158 11.65 -3.38 6.93
N LYS A 159 12.51 -4.38 7.14
CA LYS A 159 13.62 -4.71 6.23
C LYS A 159 13.14 -5.74 5.22
N VAL A 160 13.25 -5.44 3.94
CA VAL A 160 12.68 -6.28 2.87
C VAL A 160 13.80 -6.79 1.98
N ASP A 161 13.94 -8.12 1.88
CA ASP A 161 14.69 -8.77 0.82
C ASP A 161 13.70 -9.34 -0.21
N CYS A 162 14.17 -9.58 -1.42
CA CYS A 162 13.34 -9.91 -2.57
C CYS A 162 13.78 -11.23 -3.22
N ALA A 163 12.82 -12.00 -3.72
CA ALA A 163 13.03 -13.13 -4.61
C ALA A 163 12.09 -13.00 -5.83
N ALA A 164 12.55 -13.44 -7.00
CA ALA A 164 11.85 -13.30 -8.26
C ALA A 164 10.96 -14.51 -8.61
N ASP A 165 11.09 -15.64 -7.92
CA ASP A 165 10.17 -16.76 -8.08
C ASP A 165 10.19 -17.69 -6.85
N GLY A 166 9.30 -18.69 -6.86
CA GLY A 166 9.17 -19.64 -5.76
C GLY A 166 10.41 -20.51 -5.55
N MET A 167 11.22 -20.75 -6.58
CA MET A 167 12.43 -21.57 -6.48
C MET A 167 13.53 -20.81 -5.73
N GLU A 168 13.76 -19.55 -6.10
CA GLU A 168 14.69 -18.68 -5.39
C GLU A 168 14.28 -18.52 -3.90
N ALA A 169 12.98 -18.40 -3.63
CA ALA A 169 12.48 -18.35 -2.25
C ALA A 169 12.82 -19.62 -1.45
N VAL A 170 12.65 -20.80 -2.04
CA VAL A 170 13.00 -22.09 -1.41
C VAL A 170 14.51 -22.20 -1.18
N GLU A 171 15.34 -21.77 -2.13
CA GLU A 171 16.81 -21.76 -1.98
C GLU A 171 17.25 -20.84 -0.84
N ILE A 172 16.73 -19.61 -0.80
CA ILE A 172 17.00 -18.65 0.26
C ILE A 172 16.61 -19.23 1.63
N MET A 173 15.41 -19.81 1.74
CA MET A 173 14.93 -20.41 2.99
C MET A 173 15.71 -21.67 3.38
N SER A 174 16.21 -22.44 2.42
CA SER A 174 17.04 -23.61 2.70
C SER A 174 18.43 -23.22 3.24
N SER A 175 18.96 -22.08 2.79
CA SER A 175 20.26 -21.55 3.21
C SER A 175 20.27 -21.01 4.65
N GLU A 176 21.45 -20.71 5.20
CA GLU A 176 21.58 -20.03 6.51
C GLU A 176 20.87 -18.68 6.54
N ALA A 177 20.79 -17.98 5.39
CA ALA A 177 20.10 -16.72 5.26
C ALA A 177 18.60 -16.84 5.60
N GLY A 178 17.98 -18.02 5.45
CA GLY A 178 16.59 -18.25 5.83
C GLY A 178 16.26 -17.95 7.30
N ASN A 179 17.24 -18.03 8.20
CA ASN A 179 17.03 -17.84 9.64
C ASN A 179 16.78 -16.38 10.07
N GLN A 180 17.07 -15.43 9.18
CA GLN A 180 16.95 -14.00 9.47
C GLN A 180 15.54 -13.44 9.24
N TYR A 181 14.66 -14.20 8.58
CA TYR A 181 13.32 -13.72 8.22
C TYR A 181 12.31 -14.04 9.32
N ASP A 182 11.40 -13.09 9.52
CA ASP A 182 10.27 -13.18 10.44
C ASP A 182 8.96 -13.55 9.72
N LEU A 183 8.88 -13.30 8.41
CA LEU A 183 7.66 -13.42 7.59
C LEU A 183 8.01 -13.51 6.10
N ILE A 184 7.17 -14.21 5.34
CA ILE A 184 7.23 -14.22 3.87
C ILE A 184 5.91 -13.67 3.30
N PHE A 185 6.01 -12.74 2.36
CA PHE A 185 4.92 -12.39 1.44
C PHE A 185 5.16 -13.13 0.12
N MET A 186 4.25 -14.03 -0.25
CA MET A 186 4.44 -14.97 -1.35
C MET A 186 3.37 -14.77 -2.41
N ASP A 187 3.74 -14.35 -3.61
CA ASP A 187 2.82 -14.39 -4.74
C ASP A 187 2.42 -15.83 -5.08
N ILE A 188 1.16 -16.04 -5.42
CA ILE A 188 0.64 -17.34 -5.80
C ILE A 188 0.99 -17.65 -7.26
N GLN A 189 0.83 -16.67 -8.15
CA GLN A 189 0.92 -16.90 -9.59
C GLN A 189 2.28 -16.46 -10.13
N MET A 190 3.25 -17.36 -10.07
CA MET A 190 4.61 -17.12 -10.58
C MET A 190 5.02 -18.18 -11.62
N PRO A 191 5.87 -17.82 -12.60
CA PRO A 191 6.48 -18.78 -13.50
C PRO A 191 7.48 -19.69 -12.77
N LYS A 192 7.77 -20.85 -13.38
CA LYS A 192 8.65 -21.94 -12.87
C LYS A 192 8.13 -22.66 -11.63
N MET A 193 7.88 -21.95 -10.54
CA MET A 193 7.36 -22.51 -9.29
C MET A 193 6.33 -21.57 -8.69
N ASP A 194 5.09 -22.04 -8.61
CA ASP A 194 3.98 -21.30 -8.00
C ASP A 194 4.13 -21.19 -6.46
N GLY A 195 3.48 -20.20 -5.87
CA GLY A 195 3.58 -19.92 -4.44
C GLY A 195 3.06 -21.06 -3.55
N TYR A 196 2.08 -21.85 -4.01
CA TYR A 196 1.58 -23.00 -3.24
C TYR A 196 2.63 -24.12 -3.18
N THR A 197 3.30 -24.38 -4.30
CA THR A 197 4.36 -25.38 -4.40
C THR A 197 5.58 -24.93 -3.60
N ALA A 198 6.01 -23.68 -3.73
CA ALA A 198 7.09 -23.12 -2.92
C ALA A 198 6.79 -23.20 -1.42
N THR A 199 5.55 -22.89 -1.01
CA THR A 199 5.13 -23.01 0.40
C THR A 199 5.24 -24.46 0.88
N ARG A 200 4.78 -25.44 0.10
CA ARG A 200 4.89 -26.86 0.47
C ARG A 200 6.34 -27.28 0.68
N GLU A 201 7.25 -26.87 -0.21
CA GLU A 201 8.68 -27.15 -0.08
C GLU A 201 9.30 -26.47 1.15
N ILE A 202 8.96 -25.21 1.43
CA ILE A 202 9.45 -24.53 2.65
C ILE A 202 8.98 -25.28 3.91
N ARG A 203 7.76 -25.83 3.89
CA ARG A 203 7.18 -26.59 5.02
C ARG A 203 7.84 -27.96 5.24
N THR A 204 8.61 -28.51 4.29
CA THR A 204 9.36 -29.77 4.45
C THR A 204 10.79 -29.58 4.96
N LEU A 205 11.25 -28.34 5.17
CA LEU A 205 12.58 -28.06 5.68
C LEU A 205 12.81 -28.69 7.08
N ASN A 206 14.00 -29.25 7.30
CA ASN A 206 14.36 -29.88 8.57
C ASN A 206 14.43 -28.89 9.75
N ASP A 207 14.72 -27.62 9.45
CA ASP A 207 14.77 -26.55 10.45
C ASP A 207 13.34 -26.12 10.79
N SER A 208 12.89 -26.46 12.00
CA SER A 208 11.53 -26.16 12.48
C SER A 208 11.18 -24.66 12.44
N LYS A 209 12.15 -23.76 12.69
CA LYS A 209 11.89 -22.32 12.66
C LYS A 209 11.55 -21.87 11.23
N LYS A 210 12.33 -22.36 10.26
CA LYS A 210 12.12 -22.04 8.84
C LYS A 210 10.88 -22.72 8.29
N ALA A 211 10.67 -23.98 8.64
CA ALA A 211 9.50 -24.75 8.24
C ALA A 211 8.20 -24.13 8.77
N ASN A 212 8.21 -23.48 9.93
CA ASN A 212 7.02 -22.85 10.51
C ASN A 212 6.95 -21.32 10.31
N ILE A 213 7.83 -20.74 9.49
CA ILE A 213 7.79 -19.29 9.23
C ILE A 213 6.40 -18.87 8.75
N PRO A 214 5.83 -17.76 9.25
CA PRO A 214 4.57 -17.26 8.73
C PRO A 214 4.68 -16.92 7.23
N ILE A 215 3.73 -17.40 6.43
CA ILE A 215 3.65 -17.11 4.99
C ILE A 215 2.28 -16.49 4.69
N ILE A 216 2.28 -15.27 4.14
CA ILE A 216 1.08 -14.57 3.66
C ILE A 216 1.05 -14.67 2.14
N ALA A 217 -0.02 -15.26 1.61
CA ALA A 217 -0.25 -15.34 0.18
C ALA A 217 -0.62 -13.96 -0.40
N MET A 218 -0.05 -13.58 -1.53
CA MET A 218 -0.51 -12.45 -2.34
C MET A 218 -1.25 -13.02 -3.56
N THR A 219 -2.52 -12.66 -3.73
CA THR A 219 -3.37 -13.24 -4.79
C THR A 219 -4.05 -12.15 -5.60
N ALA A 220 -4.13 -12.32 -6.92
CA ALA A 220 -4.93 -11.46 -7.79
C ALA A 220 -6.45 -11.62 -7.54
N ASN A 221 -6.88 -12.73 -6.94
CA ASN A 221 -8.28 -13.05 -6.67
C ASN A 221 -8.45 -13.50 -5.22
N ALA A 222 -9.22 -12.75 -4.43
CA ALA A 222 -9.47 -13.07 -3.02
C ALA A 222 -10.72 -13.96 -2.80
N PHE A 223 -11.13 -14.73 -3.82
CA PHE A 223 -12.26 -15.64 -3.69
C PHE A 223 -11.95 -16.78 -2.71
N ASP A 224 -13.00 -17.32 -2.07
CA ASP A 224 -12.90 -18.37 -1.04
C ASP A 224 -12.13 -19.64 -1.48
N GLU A 225 -12.10 -19.92 -2.79
CA GLU A 225 -11.35 -21.08 -3.31
C GLU A 225 -9.84 -20.91 -3.20
N ASP A 226 -9.30 -19.73 -3.50
CA ASP A 226 -7.86 -19.47 -3.40
C ASP A 226 -7.42 -19.42 -1.93
N ARG A 227 -8.28 -18.90 -1.05
CA ARG A 227 -8.07 -18.99 0.40
C ARG A 227 -7.98 -20.44 0.88
N LYS A 228 -8.87 -21.34 0.41
CA LYS A 228 -8.83 -22.77 0.77
C LYS A 228 -7.56 -23.46 0.27
N LYS A 229 -7.10 -23.12 -0.94
CA LYS A 229 -5.85 -23.66 -1.50
C LYS A 229 -4.63 -23.17 -0.72
N ALA A 230 -4.59 -21.89 -0.36
CA ALA A 230 -3.52 -21.30 0.45
C ALA A 230 -3.38 -21.99 1.82
N ILE A 231 -4.51 -22.18 2.52
CA ILE A 231 -4.52 -22.87 3.82
C ILE A 231 -4.05 -24.32 3.66
N LYS A 232 -4.53 -25.04 2.63
CA LYS A 232 -4.09 -26.42 2.34
C LYS A 232 -2.60 -26.53 2.01
N ALA A 233 -2.01 -25.48 1.41
CA ALA A 233 -0.58 -25.43 1.13
C ALA A 233 0.26 -25.11 2.40
N GLY A 234 -0.37 -24.69 3.50
CA GLY A 234 0.31 -24.33 4.74
C GLY A 234 0.57 -22.83 4.91
N MET A 235 -0.12 -21.97 4.15
CA MET A 235 -0.04 -20.51 4.29
C MET A 235 -0.91 -20.02 5.47
N ASN A 236 -0.46 -18.97 6.13
CA ASN A 236 -1.05 -18.46 7.38
C ASN A 236 -2.05 -17.32 7.14
N GLY A 237 -1.95 -16.63 6.00
CA GLY A 237 -2.82 -15.52 5.61
C GLY A 237 -2.86 -15.34 4.10
N HIS A 238 -3.72 -14.42 3.65
CA HIS A 238 -3.78 -14.01 2.25
C HIS A 238 -4.13 -12.52 2.16
N ILE A 239 -3.65 -11.88 1.10
CA ILE A 239 -3.88 -10.47 0.76
C ILE A 239 -4.20 -10.41 -0.73
N ALA A 240 -5.27 -9.67 -1.06
CA ALA A 240 -5.63 -9.40 -2.43
C ALA A 240 -4.63 -8.38 -3.05
N LYS A 241 -4.28 -8.58 -4.31
CA LYS A 241 -3.64 -7.56 -5.15
C LYS A 241 -4.74 -6.69 -5.77
N PRO A 242 -4.57 -5.36 -5.83
CA PRO A 242 -3.41 -4.59 -5.39
C PRO A 242 -3.29 -4.51 -3.86
N ILE A 243 -2.06 -4.50 -3.36
CA ILE A 243 -1.74 -4.58 -1.92
C ILE A 243 -2.29 -3.36 -1.15
N ASP A 244 -3.15 -3.62 -0.15
CA ASP A 244 -3.68 -2.61 0.78
C ASP A 244 -2.92 -2.66 2.11
N VAL A 245 -2.40 -1.50 2.54
CA VAL A 245 -1.65 -1.33 3.79
C VAL A 245 -2.45 -1.75 5.02
N ASN A 246 -3.75 -1.43 5.08
CA ASN A 246 -4.60 -1.81 6.21
C ASN A 246 -4.77 -3.33 6.29
N VAL A 247 -4.84 -4.00 5.12
CA VAL A 247 -4.97 -5.46 5.05
C VAL A 247 -3.65 -6.14 5.43
N ILE A 248 -2.50 -5.54 5.08
CA ILE A 248 -1.19 -5.97 5.60
C ILE A 248 -1.19 -5.87 7.12
N LEU A 249 -1.47 -4.69 7.67
CA LEU A 249 -1.43 -4.44 9.11
C LEU A 249 -2.38 -5.36 9.89
N GLN A 250 -3.58 -5.64 9.38
CA GLN A 250 -4.50 -6.61 9.99
C GLN A 250 -3.96 -8.05 9.97
N ASN A 251 -3.29 -8.47 8.90
CA ASN A 251 -2.67 -9.79 8.85
C ASN A 251 -1.46 -9.88 9.77
N LEU A 252 -0.64 -8.83 9.84
CA LEU A 252 0.50 -8.74 10.74
C LEU A 252 0.05 -8.77 12.21
N ASP A 253 -0.99 -8.02 12.57
CA ASP A 253 -1.54 -8.04 13.93
C ASP A 253 -2.05 -9.43 14.30
N ARG A 254 -2.66 -10.14 13.35
CA ARG A 254 -3.15 -11.50 13.59
C ARG A 254 -2.00 -12.49 13.80
N ILE A 255 -0.91 -12.35 13.04
CA ILE A 255 0.23 -13.27 13.07
C ILE A 255 1.14 -12.99 14.28
N PHE A 256 1.44 -11.72 14.54
CA PHE A 256 2.36 -11.32 15.61
C PHE A 256 1.66 -10.98 16.92
N GLY A 257 0.39 -10.55 16.89
CA GLY A 257 -0.38 -10.26 18.10
C GLY A 257 -0.88 -11.49 18.85
N GLN A 258 -1.01 -12.65 18.19
CA GLN A 258 -1.41 -13.90 18.86
C GLN A 258 -0.29 -14.54 19.69
N ASN A 259 0.97 -14.14 19.51
CA ASN A 259 2.10 -14.65 20.30
C ASN A 259 2.30 -13.91 21.65
N GLY A 260 1.50 -12.87 21.93
CA GLY A 260 1.61 -12.07 23.17
C GLY A 260 0.89 -12.66 24.39
N ASP A 261 -0.08 -13.56 24.18
CA ASP A 261 -0.95 -14.05 25.26
C ASP A 261 -0.44 -15.36 25.91
N GLU A 262 0.42 -16.15 25.24
CA GLU A 262 0.96 -17.38 25.83
C GLU A 262 2.13 -17.13 26.80
N ASP A 263 2.92 -16.08 26.61
CA ASP A 263 4.11 -15.79 27.45
C ASP A 263 3.75 -15.13 28.79
N THR A 264 2.48 -14.76 28.99
CA THR A 264 1.99 -14.14 30.23
C THR A 264 1.41 -15.18 31.21
N MET A 265 1.08 -16.41 30.76
CA MET A 265 0.57 -17.48 31.65
C MET A 265 1.65 -18.45 32.16
N ALA A 266 2.91 -18.31 31.73
CA ALA A 266 4.03 -19.15 32.20
C ALA A 266 4.81 -18.53 33.40
N LYS A 267 4.31 -17.42 33.96
CA LYS A 267 4.88 -16.75 35.15
C LYS A 267 3.81 -16.44 36.18
N GLU A 268 3.09 -17.45 36.63
CA GLU A 268 2.46 -17.46 37.97
C GLU A 268 2.72 -18.79 38.66
#